data_AF-A0A1H0NEY2-F1
#
_entry.id   AF-A0A1H0NEY2-F1
#
_cell.length_a   1.000
_cell.length_b   1.000
_cell.length_c   1.000
_cell.angle_alpha   90.00
_cell.angle_beta   90.00
_cell.angle_gamma   90.00
#
_symmetry.space_group_name_H-M   'P 1'
#
loop_
_entity.id
_entity.type
_entity.pdbx_description
1 polymer ?
#
loop_
_entity_poly.entity_id
_entity_poly.type
_entity_poly.pdbx_seq_one_letter_code
_entity_poly.pdbx_strand_id
1 'polypeptide(L)'
;MARQKKEIHKVEMTDGKRAIIQQLFQEYNIESATDIQDALKDLLGGTIKQMMETEMDEHLGYSKSERSDSENARNGYKTKSLNSSYGSFQIDVPQDRQSSFQPQVVKKRQKDISAIDEKIISMYAKGMTTRQISETLEDIYGFEASEGFISDVTDKILPQIEEWQSRPLSSIYPIIFIDAIHFSVRHDNMITKLAAYVVMGINEDGRKEVLTIEVGENESSKYWLGVLNSLKNRGVRGYPYSLL
;
A
#
# COMPACT_ATOMS: atom_id res chain seq x y z
N MET A 1 4.65 1.25 -18.67
CA MET A 1 4.96 -0.06 -18.08
C MET A 1 4.18 -1.13 -18.84
N ALA A 2 4.84 -2.15 -19.35
CA ALA A 2 4.17 -3.25 -20.05
C ALA A 2 3.30 -4.03 -19.05
N ARG A 3 2.02 -4.28 -19.38
CA ARG A 3 1.17 -5.18 -18.61
C ARG A 3 1.82 -6.57 -18.61
N GLN A 4 2.52 -6.94 -17.53
CA GLN A 4 2.81 -8.35 -17.29
C GLN A 4 1.46 -9.06 -17.19
N LYS A 5 1.22 -9.99 -18.12
CA LYS A 5 0.03 -10.83 -18.10
C LYS A 5 0.11 -11.64 -16.81
N LYS A 6 -0.88 -11.51 -15.91
CA LYS A 6 -0.94 -12.32 -14.70
C LYS A 6 -0.76 -13.78 -15.09
N GLU A 7 0.17 -14.45 -14.44
CA GLU A 7 0.40 -15.87 -14.63
C GLU A 7 -0.91 -16.59 -14.31
N ILE A 8 -1.44 -17.34 -15.28
CA ILE A 8 -2.69 -18.08 -15.09
C ILE A 8 -2.34 -19.27 -14.21
N HIS A 9 -2.73 -19.21 -12.94
CA HIS A 9 -2.58 -20.34 -12.04
C HIS A 9 -3.45 -21.50 -12.56
N LYS A 10 -2.80 -22.54 -13.09
CA LYS A 10 -3.47 -23.79 -13.41
C LYS A 10 -3.68 -24.58 -12.13
N VAL A 11 -4.92 -24.97 -11.90
CA VAL A 11 -5.29 -25.73 -10.72
C VAL A 11 -4.68 -27.14 -10.82
N GLU A 12 -3.63 -27.38 -10.05
CA GLU A 12 -3.02 -28.71 -9.92
C GLU A 12 -3.55 -29.41 -8.67
N MET A 13 -4.31 -30.49 -8.88
CA MET A 13 -4.94 -31.28 -7.83
C MET A 13 -4.11 -32.52 -7.51
N THR A 14 -3.32 -32.42 -6.45
CA THR A 14 -2.69 -33.56 -5.77
C THR A 14 -3.70 -34.26 -4.86
N ASP A 15 -3.50 -35.53 -4.53
CA ASP A 15 -4.38 -36.26 -3.63
C ASP A 15 -4.52 -35.61 -2.23
N GLY A 16 -3.44 -35.03 -1.70
CA GLY A 16 -3.49 -34.27 -0.45
C GLY A 16 -4.42 -33.06 -0.52
N LYS A 17 -4.33 -32.25 -1.59
CA LYS A 17 -5.26 -31.14 -1.84
C LYS A 17 -6.72 -31.60 -1.96
N ARG A 18 -6.97 -32.76 -2.59
CA ARG A 18 -8.33 -33.33 -2.69
C ARG A 18 -8.87 -33.73 -1.31
N ALA A 19 -8.04 -34.31 -0.47
CA ALA A 19 -8.41 -34.68 0.90
C ALA A 19 -8.76 -33.43 1.74
N ILE A 20 -7.97 -32.37 1.64
CA ILE A 20 -8.24 -31.09 2.32
C ILE A 20 -9.57 -30.49 1.84
N ILE A 21 -9.82 -30.49 0.53
CA ILE A 21 -11.08 -29.99 -0.03
C ILE A 21 -12.28 -30.80 0.48
N GLN A 22 -12.16 -32.14 0.55
CA GLN A 22 -13.21 -32.99 1.10
C GLN A 22 -13.49 -32.71 2.58
N GLN A 23 -12.43 -32.53 3.38
CA GLN A 23 -12.57 -32.14 4.79
C GLN A 23 -13.27 -30.77 4.92
N LEU A 24 -12.91 -29.81 4.07
CA LEU A 24 -13.58 -28.50 4.02
C LEU A 24 -15.09 -28.63 3.73
N PHE A 25 -15.48 -29.44 2.73
CA PHE A 25 -16.89 -29.68 2.43
C PHE A 25 -17.64 -30.34 3.59
N GLN A 26 -16.99 -31.28 4.29
CA GLN A 26 -17.60 -31.98 5.42
C GLN A 26 -17.76 -31.09 6.66
N GLU A 27 -16.74 -30.30 6.99
CA GLU A 27 -16.72 -29.49 8.21
C GLU A 27 -17.59 -28.23 8.08
N TYR A 28 -17.60 -27.59 6.91
CA TYR A 28 -18.26 -26.29 6.70
C TYR A 28 -19.62 -26.36 5.99
N ASN A 29 -20.12 -27.55 5.66
CA ASN A 29 -21.37 -27.77 4.91
C ASN A 29 -21.56 -26.77 3.75
N ILE A 30 -20.57 -26.71 2.87
CA ILE A 30 -20.49 -25.70 1.81
C ILE A 30 -21.55 -26.00 0.73
N GLU A 31 -22.53 -25.12 0.58
CA GLU A 31 -23.60 -25.24 -0.43
C GLU A 31 -23.50 -24.14 -1.52
N SER A 32 -22.80 -23.05 -1.22
CA SER A 32 -22.70 -21.86 -2.06
C SER A 32 -21.30 -21.24 -2.08
N ALA A 33 -21.08 -20.30 -3.00
CA ALA A 33 -19.82 -19.56 -3.07
C ALA A 33 -19.58 -18.66 -1.85
N THR A 34 -20.64 -18.21 -1.18
CA THR A 34 -20.53 -17.42 0.07
C THR A 34 -20.04 -18.29 1.23
N ASP A 35 -20.48 -19.55 1.32
CA ASP A 35 -20.02 -20.47 2.37
C ASP A 35 -18.53 -20.79 2.23
N ILE A 36 -18.02 -20.82 0.99
CA ILE A 36 -16.57 -20.92 0.73
C ILE A 36 -15.83 -19.71 1.30
N GLN A 37 -16.37 -18.50 1.16
CA GLN A 37 -15.72 -17.29 1.68
C GLN A 37 -15.67 -17.29 3.20
N ASP A 38 -16.74 -17.73 3.87
CA ASP A 38 -16.77 -17.82 5.34
C ASP A 38 -15.82 -18.91 5.85
N ALA A 39 -15.78 -20.08 5.18
CA ALA A 39 -14.78 -21.11 5.49
C ALA A 39 -13.34 -20.58 5.34
N LEU A 40 -13.07 -19.77 4.30
CA LEU A 40 -11.75 -19.15 4.11
C LEU A 40 -11.43 -18.11 5.19
N LYS A 41 -12.40 -17.33 5.68
CA LYS A 41 -12.20 -16.40 6.81
C LYS A 41 -11.82 -17.15 8.08
N ASP A 42 -12.52 -18.24 8.38
CA ASP A 42 -12.26 -19.05 9.56
C ASP A 42 -10.89 -19.75 9.48
N LEU A 43 -10.57 -20.34 8.33
CA LEU A 43 -9.25 -20.94 8.09
C LEU A 43 -8.12 -19.91 8.23
N LEU A 44 -8.28 -18.73 7.64
CA LEU A 44 -7.29 -17.66 7.72
C LEU A 44 -7.13 -17.18 9.17
N GLY A 45 -8.24 -16.88 9.85
CA GLY A 45 -8.25 -16.44 11.23
C GLY A 45 -7.67 -17.48 12.20
N GLY A 46 -8.02 -18.75 12.00
CA GLY A 46 -7.49 -19.89 12.76
C GLY A 46 -5.99 -20.08 12.55
N THR A 47 -5.52 -19.98 11.30
CA THR A 47 -4.09 -20.07 10.97
C THR A 47 -3.31 -18.93 11.63
N ILE A 48 -3.79 -17.68 11.52
CA ILE A 48 -3.16 -16.53 12.16
C ILE A 48 -3.11 -16.71 13.68
N LYS A 49 -4.23 -17.13 14.29
CA LYS A 49 -4.29 -17.40 15.74
C LYS A 49 -3.24 -18.43 16.16
N GLN A 50 -3.14 -19.55 15.43
CA GLN A 50 -2.16 -20.60 15.73
C GLN A 50 -0.71 -20.12 15.58
N MET A 51 -0.41 -19.32 14.55
CA MET A 51 0.91 -18.71 14.40
C MET A 51 1.23 -17.78 15.58
N MET A 52 0.28 -16.94 16.01
CA MET A 52 0.48 -16.04 17.15
C MET A 52 0.61 -16.79 18.49
N GLU A 53 -0.06 -17.94 18.63
CA GLU A 53 0.14 -18.84 19.79
C GLU A 53 1.55 -19.40 19.83
N THR A 54 2.08 -19.76 18.66
CA THR A 54 3.46 -20.25 18.51
C THR A 54 4.47 -19.14 18.81
N GLU A 55 4.26 -17.92 18.30
CA GLU A 55 5.07 -16.75 18.65
C GLU A 55 5.06 -16.47 20.16
N MET A 56 3.93 -16.68 20.83
CA MET A 56 3.81 -16.50 22.28
C MET A 56 4.56 -17.58 23.06
N ASP A 57 4.50 -18.83 22.62
CA ASP A 57 5.30 -19.93 23.20
C ASP A 57 6.81 -19.62 23.08
N GLU A 58 7.25 -19.15 21.91
CA GLU A 58 8.64 -18.75 21.68
C GLU A 58 9.04 -17.54 22.53
N HIS A 59 8.18 -16.51 22.62
CA HIS A 59 8.43 -15.31 23.43
C HIS A 59 8.57 -15.61 24.92
N LEU A 60 7.75 -16.52 25.45
CA LEU A 60 7.78 -16.92 26.85
C LEU A 60 8.80 -18.03 27.14
N GLY A 61 9.19 -18.79 26.13
CA GLY A 61 10.10 -19.93 26.24
C GLY A 61 9.47 -21.21 26.78
N TYR A 62 8.13 -21.30 26.79
CA TYR A 62 7.39 -22.49 27.26
C TYR A 62 5.98 -22.54 26.68
N SER A 63 5.41 -23.75 26.60
CA SER A 63 4.09 -23.96 26.02
C SER A 63 2.94 -23.63 26.97
N LYS A 64 1.75 -23.40 26.41
CA LYS A 64 0.54 -23.20 27.21
C LYS A 64 0.31 -24.32 28.24
N SER A 65 0.14 -23.93 29.51
CA SER A 65 -0.05 -24.82 30.66
C SER A 65 1.16 -25.68 31.05
N GLU A 66 2.32 -25.46 30.42
CA GLU A 66 3.59 -26.00 30.90
C GLU A 66 4.04 -25.25 32.15
N ARG A 67 4.62 -25.97 33.12
CA ARG A 67 5.22 -25.34 34.29
C ARG A 67 6.52 -24.66 33.88
N SER A 68 6.68 -23.42 34.26
CA SER A 68 7.86 -22.62 33.95
C SER A 68 8.23 -21.74 35.14
N ASP A 69 9.53 -21.52 35.32
CA ASP A 69 10.08 -20.57 36.28
C ASP A 69 10.18 -19.14 35.70
N SER A 70 9.65 -18.92 34.49
CA SER A 70 9.58 -17.60 33.85
C SER A 70 8.83 -16.59 34.73
N GLU A 71 9.41 -15.39 34.89
CA GLU A 71 8.76 -14.27 35.57
C GLU A 71 7.52 -13.74 34.81
N ASN A 72 7.47 -13.97 33.50
CA ASN A 72 6.35 -13.59 32.65
C ASN A 72 5.44 -14.79 32.36
N ALA A 73 4.15 -14.52 32.21
CA ALA A 73 3.15 -15.56 31.97
C ALA A 73 2.06 -15.12 31.00
N ARG A 74 1.39 -16.10 30.39
CA ARG A 74 0.17 -15.86 29.59
C ARG A 74 -0.92 -15.23 30.46
N ASN A 75 -1.61 -14.22 29.93
CA ASN A 75 -2.65 -13.46 30.61
C ASN A 75 -3.92 -13.35 29.75
N GLY A 76 -4.38 -14.49 29.24
CA GLY A 76 -5.58 -14.58 28.42
C GLY A 76 -5.40 -14.05 27.00
N TYR A 77 -6.50 -13.56 26.43
CA TYR A 77 -6.60 -13.17 25.04
C TYR A 77 -7.30 -11.82 24.88
N LYS A 78 -6.95 -11.10 23.81
CA LYS A 78 -7.64 -9.90 23.38
C LYS A 78 -8.22 -10.10 21.98
N THR A 79 -9.52 -9.86 21.84
CA THR A 79 -10.18 -9.89 20.54
C THR A 79 -9.69 -8.73 19.67
N LYS A 80 -9.41 -9.04 18.41
CA LYS A 80 -8.94 -8.10 17.39
C LYS A 80 -9.67 -8.35 16.08
N SER A 81 -10.36 -7.33 15.58
CA SER A 81 -10.96 -7.36 14.24
C SER A 81 -9.90 -7.10 13.18
N LEU A 82 -9.85 -7.95 12.16
CA LEU A 82 -8.95 -7.86 11.02
C LEU A 82 -9.75 -7.74 9.72
N ASN A 83 -9.19 -7.00 8.76
CA ASN A 83 -9.72 -6.85 7.41
C ASN A 83 -8.79 -7.58 6.44
N SER A 84 -9.34 -8.48 5.62
CA SER A 84 -8.61 -9.26 4.62
C SER A 84 -9.22 -9.14 3.23
N SER A 85 -8.59 -9.77 2.24
CA SER A 85 -9.16 -9.86 0.90
C SER A 85 -10.47 -10.64 0.83
N TYR A 86 -10.80 -11.42 1.86
CA TYR A 86 -12.05 -12.19 1.97
C TYR A 86 -13.09 -11.49 2.85
N GLY A 87 -12.80 -10.27 3.33
CA GLY A 87 -13.63 -9.49 4.24
C GLY A 87 -13.12 -9.47 5.68
N SER A 88 -13.96 -8.95 6.57
CA SER A 88 -13.64 -8.78 7.99
C SER A 88 -13.92 -10.03 8.82
N PHE A 89 -13.04 -10.31 9.77
CA PHE A 89 -13.23 -11.37 10.77
C PHE A 89 -12.54 -10.99 12.09
N GLN A 90 -12.83 -11.73 13.15
CA GLN A 90 -12.23 -11.51 14.47
C GLN A 90 -11.31 -12.66 14.84
N ILE A 91 -10.19 -12.32 15.50
CA ILE A 91 -9.29 -13.31 16.10
C ILE A 91 -9.02 -12.97 17.56
N ASP A 92 -8.71 -14.00 18.35
CA ASP A 92 -8.22 -13.87 19.71
C ASP A 92 -6.70 -13.86 19.72
N VAL A 93 -6.12 -12.72 20.12
CA VAL A 93 -4.67 -12.54 20.18
C VAL A 93 -4.18 -12.86 21.59
N PRO A 94 -3.20 -13.76 21.77
CA PRO A 94 -2.66 -14.08 23.10
C PRO A 94 -1.97 -12.86 23.72
N GLN A 95 -2.03 -12.76 25.05
CA GLN A 95 -1.40 -11.68 25.81
C GLN A 95 -0.46 -12.25 26.88
N ASP A 96 0.62 -11.52 27.15
CA ASP A 96 1.51 -11.78 28.27
C ASP A 96 1.21 -10.81 29.44
N ARG A 97 1.56 -11.23 30.66
CA ARG A 97 1.27 -10.49 31.89
C ARG A 97 2.06 -9.18 31.96
N GLN A 98 3.29 -9.18 31.45
CA GLN A 98 4.16 -8.00 31.43
C GLN A 98 3.89 -7.08 30.21
N SER A 99 2.97 -7.43 29.32
CA SER A 99 2.67 -6.67 28.08
C SER A 99 3.86 -6.44 27.15
N SER A 100 4.90 -7.27 27.29
CA SER A 100 6.17 -7.22 26.56
C SER A 100 6.09 -7.89 25.18
N PHE A 101 5.10 -8.76 24.95
CA PHE A 101 4.97 -9.51 23.70
C PHE A 101 4.76 -8.58 22.50
N GLN A 102 5.51 -8.78 21.41
CA GLN A 102 5.41 -8.03 20.16
C GLN A 102 5.18 -8.97 18.98
N PRO A 103 3.91 -9.23 18.62
CA PRO A 103 3.59 -10.18 17.54
C PRO A 103 4.13 -9.72 16.19
N GLN A 104 4.62 -10.66 15.38
CA GLN A 104 5.17 -10.38 14.05
C GLN A 104 4.16 -10.72 12.94
N VAL A 105 3.39 -11.80 13.07
CA VAL A 105 2.36 -12.21 12.10
C VAL A 105 1.35 -11.10 11.86
N VAL A 106 0.79 -10.54 12.94
CA VAL A 106 -0.06 -9.34 12.88
C VAL A 106 0.37 -8.36 13.96
N LYS A 107 1.04 -7.30 13.54
CA LYS A 107 1.64 -6.31 14.44
C LYS A 107 0.60 -5.65 15.35
N LYS A 108 1.06 -5.11 16.49
CA LYS A 108 0.20 -4.31 17.39
C LYS A 108 -0.47 -3.19 16.58
N ARG A 109 -1.78 -3.01 16.77
CA ARG A 109 -2.65 -2.01 16.11
C ARG A 109 -2.85 -2.19 14.59
N GLN A 110 -2.08 -3.06 13.91
CA GLN A 110 -2.35 -3.40 12.51
C GLN A 110 -3.68 -4.13 12.39
N LYS A 111 -4.65 -3.56 11.69
CA LYS A 111 -5.97 -4.17 11.45
C LYS A 111 -6.14 -4.68 10.02
N ASP A 112 -5.33 -4.19 9.09
CA ASP A 112 -5.43 -4.55 7.67
C ASP A 112 -4.32 -5.55 7.28
N ILE A 113 -4.73 -6.66 6.67
CA ILE A 113 -3.88 -7.71 6.10
C ILE A 113 -4.21 -7.99 4.62
N SER A 114 -5.08 -7.17 4.00
CA SER A 114 -5.68 -7.41 2.69
C SER A 114 -4.79 -7.05 1.49
N ALA A 115 -3.59 -6.52 1.74
CA ALA A 115 -2.70 -5.97 0.72
C ALA A 115 -3.42 -5.00 -0.24
N ILE A 116 -4.41 -4.27 0.27
CA ILE A 116 -5.28 -3.41 -0.53
C ILE A 116 -4.68 -2.05 -0.85
N ASP A 117 -3.61 -1.67 -0.13
CA ASP A 117 -2.91 -0.39 -0.28
C ASP A 117 -2.61 -0.07 -1.75
N GLU A 118 -2.04 -1.02 -2.51
CA GLU A 118 -1.74 -0.84 -3.93
C GLU A 118 -3.00 -0.62 -4.78
N LYS A 119 -4.11 -1.26 -4.42
CA LYS A 119 -5.40 -1.08 -5.11
C LYS A 119 -5.99 0.28 -4.80
N ILE A 120 -5.91 0.74 -3.56
CA ILE A 120 -6.32 2.08 -3.14
C ILE A 120 -5.52 3.13 -3.92
N ILE A 121 -4.19 3.01 -3.94
CA ILE A 121 -3.31 3.90 -4.71
C ILE A 121 -3.68 3.87 -6.19
N SER A 122 -3.92 2.68 -6.76
CA SER A 122 -4.33 2.56 -8.17
C SER A 122 -5.69 3.18 -8.46
N MET A 123 -6.66 3.11 -7.55
CA MET A 123 -7.97 3.73 -7.73
C MET A 123 -7.88 5.25 -7.63
N TYR A 124 -7.11 5.75 -6.66
CA TYR A 124 -6.84 7.18 -6.51
C TYR A 124 -6.13 7.75 -7.74
N ALA A 125 -5.11 7.05 -8.25
CA ALA A 125 -4.40 7.42 -9.47
C ALA A 125 -5.30 7.41 -10.73
N LYS A 126 -6.43 6.71 -10.70
CA LYS A 126 -7.45 6.73 -11.78
C LYS A 126 -8.47 7.86 -11.63
N GLY A 127 -8.33 8.71 -10.61
CA GLY A 127 -9.21 9.85 -10.37
C GLY A 127 -10.47 9.53 -9.57
N MET A 128 -10.53 8.38 -8.89
CA MET A 128 -11.63 8.10 -7.96
C MET A 128 -11.47 8.93 -6.69
N THR A 129 -12.56 9.49 -6.18
CA THR A 129 -12.55 10.23 -4.91
C THR A 129 -12.36 9.26 -3.74
N THR A 130 -11.90 9.77 -2.59
CA THR A 130 -11.79 9.00 -1.33
C THR A 130 -13.11 8.29 -0.98
N ARG A 131 -14.24 8.98 -1.15
CA ARG A 131 -15.56 8.41 -0.96
C ARG A 131 -15.90 7.29 -1.95
N GLN A 132 -15.65 7.47 -3.24
CA GLN A 132 -15.89 6.42 -4.23
C GLN A 132 -15.04 5.18 -3.99
N ILE A 133 -13.79 5.37 -3.55
CA ILE A 133 -12.90 4.29 -3.15
C ILE A 133 -13.50 3.55 -1.95
N SER A 134 -13.93 4.28 -0.91
CA SER A 134 -14.58 3.70 0.27
C SER A 134 -15.78 2.83 -0.11
N GLU A 135 -16.72 3.37 -0.90
CA GLU A 135 -17.90 2.65 -1.40
C GLU A 135 -17.50 1.40 -2.20
N THR A 136 -16.48 1.51 -3.07
CA THR A 136 -15.98 0.36 -3.86
C THR A 136 -15.35 -0.73 -2.98
N LEU A 137 -14.69 -0.33 -1.89
CA LEU A 137 -14.08 -1.27 -0.95
C LEU A 137 -15.15 -2.01 -0.16
N GLU A 138 -16.18 -1.31 0.31
CA GLU A 138 -17.31 -1.92 0.99
C GLU A 138 -18.04 -2.91 0.06
N ASP A 139 -18.30 -2.52 -1.19
CA ASP A 139 -19.01 -3.37 -2.17
C ASP A 139 -18.25 -4.65 -2.53
N ILE A 140 -16.93 -4.57 -2.73
CA ILE A 140 -16.12 -5.71 -3.21
C ILE A 140 -15.60 -6.56 -2.05
N TYR A 141 -15.27 -5.95 -0.92
CA TYR A 141 -14.60 -6.60 0.19
C TYR A 141 -15.44 -6.71 1.46
N GLY A 142 -16.61 -6.06 1.53
CA GLY A 142 -17.53 -6.18 2.66
C GLY A 142 -17.04 -5.49 3.94
N PHE A 143 -16.09 -4.56 3.84
CA PHE A 143 -15.65 -3.76 4.98
C PHE A 143 -15.57 -2.27 4.64
N GLU A 144 -15.95 -1.45 5.61
CA GLU A 144 -15.90 0.00 5.48
C GLU A 144 -14.45 0.50 5.65
N ALA A 145 -14.02 1.37 4.73
CA ALA A 145 -12.74 2.06 4.79
C ALA A 145 -13.00 3.57 4.90
N SER A 146 -12.55 4.20 5.98
CA SER A 146 -12.76 5.63 6.15
C SER A 146 -11.97 6.45 5.12
N GLU A 147 -12.45 7.64 4.78
CA GLU A 147 -11.71 8.56 3.90
C GLU A 147 -10.32 8.91 4.47
N GLY A 148 -10.21 9.03 5.80
CA GLY A 148 -8.92 9.24 6.46
C GLY A 148 -7.96 8.08 6.26
N PHE A 149 -8.44 6.83 6.36
CA PHE A 149 -7.61 5.66 6.08
C PHE A 149 -7.12 5.63 4.62
N ILE A 150 -7.99 6.01 3.67
CA ILE A 150 -7.63 6.08 2.25
C ILE A 150 -6.55 7.14 2.03
N SER A 151 -6.67 8.31 2.65
CA SER A 151 -5.64 9.36 2.63
C SER A 151 -4.32 8.87 3.23
N ASP A 152 -4.36 8.22 4.40
CA ASP A 152 -3.16 7.67 5.06
C ASP A 152 -2.45 6.64 4.17
N VAL A 153 -3.20 5.83 3.42
CA VAL A 153 -2.65 4.87 2.45
C VAL A 153 -2.02 5.58 1.26
N THR A 154 -2.65 6.63 0.72
CA THR A 154 -2.05 7.42 -0.36
C THR A 154 -0.83 8.21 0.09
N ASP A 155 -0.74 8.60 1.36
CA ASP A 155 0.43 9.32 1.87
C ASP A 155 1.69 8.42 1.95
N LYS A 156 1.52 7.09 1.94
CA LYS A 156 2.65 6.15 1.91
C LYS A 156 3.51 6.28 0.65
N ILE A 157 2.99 6.85 -0.44
CA ILE A 157 3.77 7.07 -1.67
C ILE A 157 4.51 8.42 -1.69
N LEU A 158 4.31 9.30 -0.70
CA LEU A 158 5.02 10.59 -0.63
C LEU A 158 6.55 10.44 -0.70
N PRO A 159 7.19 9.50 0.03
CA PRO A 159 8.63 9.30 -0.10
C PRO A 159 9.06 8.87 -1.51
N GLN A 160 8.24 8.09 -2.21
CA GLN A 160 8.51 7.67 -3.59
C GLN A 160 8.38 8.86 -4.57
N ILE A 161 7.47 9.79 -4.30
CA ILE A 161 7.34 11.04 -5.07
C ILE A 161 8.59 11.89 -4.87
N GLU A 162 9.08 12.05 -3.65
CA GLU A 162 10.32 12.79 -3.35
C GLU A 162 11.55 12.15 -4.01
N GLU A 163 11.66 10.82 -3.96
CA GLU A 163 12.71 10.07 -4.65
C GLU A 163 12.63 10.27 -6.17
N TRP A 164 11.42 10.20 -6.74
CA TRP A 164 11.19 10.44 -8.17
C TRP A 164 11.51 11.89 -8.59
N GLN A 165 11.22 12.87 -7.74
CA GLN A 165 11.52 14.29 -7.97
C GLN A 165 13.02 14.60 -7.85
N SER A 166 13.76 13.81 -7.08
CA SER A 166 15.21 13.97 -6.90
C SER A 166 16.05 13.02 -7.78
N ARG A 167 15.41 12.10 -8.52
CA ARG A 167 16.11 11.09 -9.34
C ARG A 167 17.12 11.72 -10.31
N PRO A 168 18.27 11.06 -10.55
CA PRO A 168 19.22 11.53 -11.56
C PRO A 168 18.58 11.54 -12.96
N LEU A 169 18.93 12.53 -13.75
CA LEU A 169 18.47 12.74 -15.11
C LEU A 169 19.62 12.53 -16.10
N SER A 170 19.27 12.21 -17.35
CA SER A 170 20.22 12.17 -18.46
C SER A 170 20.93 13.52 -18.62
N SER A 171 22.17 13.49 -19.11
CA SER A 171 22.97 14.72 -19.27
C SER A 171 22.42 15.66 -20.32
N ILE A 172 21.77 15.13 -21.37
CA ILE A 172 21.35 15.92 -22.53
C ILE A 172 19.90 15.58 -22.88
N TYR A 173 19.09 16.62 -23.05
CA TYR A 173 17.74 16.56 -23.58
C TYR A 173 17.64 17.52 -24.78
N PRO A 174 17.64 17.01 -26.04
CA PRO A 174 17.59 17.87 -27.21
C PRO A 174 16.34 18.78 -27.27
N ILE A 175 15.23 18.32 -26.69
CA ILE A 175 13.96 19.04 -26.70
C ILE A 175 13.35 18.98 -25.29
N ILE A 176 12.92 20.13 -24.77
CA ILE A 176 12.19 20.28 -23.52
C ILE A 176 10.90 21.04 -23.78
N PHE A 177 9.80 20.53 -23.24
CA PHE A 177 8.49 21.16 -23.19
C PHE A 177 8.16 21.53 -21.75
N ILE A 178 7.52 22.68 -21.57
CA ILE A 178 6.99 23.12 -20.29
C ILE A 178 5.52 23.45 -20.54
N ASP A 179 4.64 22.83 -19.76
CA ASP A 179 3.20 23.08 -19.81
C ASP A 179 2.68 23.37 -18.39
N ALA A 180 1.56 24.07 -18.29
CA ALA A 180 0.98 24.51 -17.02
C ALA A 180 -0.50 24.13 -16.92
N ILE A 181 -0.84 23.40 -15.85
CA ILE A 181 -2.23 23.03 -15.55
C ILE A 181 -2.68 23.81 -14.33
N HIS A 182 -3.73 24.62 -14.48
CA HIS A 182 -4.29 25.40 -13.40
C HIS A 182 -5.33 24.59 -12.62
N PHE A 183 -5.21 24.59 -11.30
CA PHE A 183 -6.15 23.92 -10.40
C PHE A 183 -6.44 24.75 -9.16
N SER A 184 -7.62 24.56 -8.59
CA SER A 184 -8.05 25.26 -7.38
C SER A 184 -7.70 24.43 -6.15
N VAL A 185 -6.96 25.01 -5.23
CA VAL A 185 -6.70 24.41 -3.92
C VAL A 185 -7.33 25.25 -2.84
N ARG A 186 -7.69 24.61 -1.73
CA ARG A 186 -8.13 25.29 -0.53
C ARG A 186 -6.94 25.42 0.43
N HIS A 187 -6.58 26.65 0.76
CA HIS A 187 -5.54 26.98 1.74
C HIS A 187 -6.13 28.03 2.72
N ASP A 188 -6.06 27.79 4.02
CA ASP A 188 -6.61 28.68 5.06
C ASP A 188 -8.05 29.16 4.80
N ASN A 189 -8.94 28.24 4.42
CA ASN A 189 -10.34 28.50 4.01
C ASN A 189 -10.52 29.41 2.78
N MET A 190 -9.44 29.82 2.12
CA MET A 190 -9.47 30.54 0.85
C MET A 190 -9.21 29.58 -0.30
N ILE A 191 -9.91 29.79 -1.42
CA ILE A 191 -9.66 29.04 -2.65
C ILE A 191 -8.65 29.84 -3.47
N THR A 192 -7.46 29.30 -3.63
CA THR A 192 -6.38 29.88 -4.43
C THR A 192 -6.19 29.06 -5.70
N LYS A 193 -6.00 29.72 -6.83
CA LYS A 193 -5.62 29.05 -8.07
C LYS A 193 -4.10 28.86 -8.07
N LEU A 194 -3.66 27.61 -8.19
CA LEU A 194 -2.27 27.24 -8.41
C LEU A 194 -2.07 26.73 -9.83
N ALA A 195 -0.82 26.76 -10.28
CA ALA A 195 -0.40 26.10 -11.50
C ALA A 195 0.56 24.95 -11.17
N ALA A 196 0.33 23.79 -11.79
CA ALA A 196 1.29 22.69 -11.85
C ALA A 196 2.04 22.79 -13.18
N TYR A 197 3.34 23.07 -13.11
CA TYR A 197 4.23 23.11 -14.26
C TYR A 197 4.82 21.73 -14.49
N VAL A 198 4.50 21.13 -15.64
CA VAL A 198 5.01 19.84 -16.06
C VAL A 198 6.16 20.08 -17.05
N VAL A 199 7.37 19.67 -16.66
CA VAL A 199 8.54 19.74 -17.55
C VAL A 199 8.77 18.36 -18.16
N MET A 200 8.70 18.26 -19.49
CA MET A 200 8.90 17.02 -20.24
C MET A 200 10.08 17.15 -21.18
N GLY A 201 10.99 16.19 -21.15
CA GLY A 201 12.16 16.11 -22.03
C GLY A 201 12.05 14.96 -23.03
N ILE A 202 12.69 15.12 -24.19
CA ILE A 202 13.04 14.01 -25.07
C ILE A 202 14.54 13.77 -24.88
N ASN A 203 14.93 12.55 -24.52
CA ASN A 203 16.34 12.19 -24.34
C ASN A 203 17.02 11.88 -25.70
N GLU A 204 18.32 11.57 -25.67
CA GLU A 204 19.10 11.26 -26.89
C GLU A 204 18.61 9.99 -27.62
N ASP A 205 17.95 9.08 -26.92
CA ASP A 205 17.33 7.87 -27.50
C ASP A 205 15.95 8.16 -28.13
N GLY A 206 15.50 9.42 -28.15
CA GLY A 206 14.17 9.81 -28.64
C GLY A 206 13.02 9.44 -27.70
N ARG A 207 13.30 9.07 -26.43
CA ARG A 207 12.28 8.73 -25.44
C ARG A 207 11.79 9.98 -24.72
N LYS A 208 10.46 10.12 -24.65
CA LYS A 208 9.79 11.15 -23.86
C LYS A 208 9.77 10.75 -22.38
N GLU A 209 10.13 11.68 -21.50
CA GLU A 209 10.00 11.51 -20.06
C GLU A 209 9.61 12.81 -19.36
N VAL A 210 8.82 12.70 -18.28
CA VAL A 210 8.53 13.83 -17.40
C VAL A 210 9.70 14.00 -16.44
N LEU A 211 10.36 15.16 -16.50
CA LEU A 211 11.56 15.48 -15.73
C LEU A 211 11.22 15.94 -14.32
N THR A 212 10.23 16.82 -14.20
CA THR A 212 9.70 17.30 -12.92
C THR A 212 8.26 17.78 -13.07
N ILE A 213 7.55 17.82 -11.95
CA ILE A 213 6.27 18.50 -11.78
C ILE A 213 6.44 19.44 -10.59
N GLU A 214 6.28 20.74 -10.84
CA GLU A 214 6.45 21.78 -9.84
C GLU A 214 5.13 22.52 -9.63
N VAL A 215 4.70 22.66 -8.39
CA VAL A 215 3.49 23.39 -8.04
C VAL A 215 3.89 24.76 -7.51
N GLY A 216 3.31 25.84 -8.05
CA GLY A 216 3.66 27.19 -7.66
C GLY A 216 2.51 28.19 -7.77
N GLU A 217 2.59 29.24 -6.93
CA GLU A 217 1.68 30.39 -6.93
C GLU A 217 2.08 31.46 -7.96
N ASN A 218 3.38 31.59 -8.26
CA ASN A 218 3.93 32.75 -8.98
C ASN A 218 4.94 32.36 -10.08
N GLU A 219 4.74 32.86 -11.30
CA GLU A 219 5.65 32.72 -12.45
C GLU A 219 6.82 33.74 -12.41
N SER A 220 7.52 33.85 -11.28
CA SER A 220 8.65 34.77 -11.20
C SER A 220 9.90 34.21 -11.90
N SER A 221 10.77 35.08 -12.42
CA SER A 221 12.06 34.66 -13.00
C SER A 221 12.93 33.90 -11.99
N LYS A 222 12.82 34.24 -10.70
CA LYS A 222 13.52 33.53 -9.61
C LYS A 222 12.99 32.11 -9.41
N TYR A 223 11.68 31.91 -9.54
CA TYR A 223 11.04 30.59 -9.48
C TYR A 223 11.55 29.69 -10.61
N TRP A 224 11.50 30.19 -11.85
CA TRP A 224 12.00 29.45 -13.01
C TRP A 224 13.49 29.14 -12.94
N LEU A 225 14.30 30.08 -12.43
CA LEU A 225 15.71 29.81 -12.17
C LEU A 225 15.89 28.67 -11.16
N GLY A 226 15.04 28.58 -10.13
CA GLY A 226 15.01 27.47 -9.18
C GLY A 226 14.72 26.13 -9.85
N VAL A 227 13.68 26.06 -10.69
CA VAL A 227 13.31 24.86 -11.45
C VAL A 227 14.46 24.41 -12.36
N LEU A 228 15.05 25.33 -13.13
CA LEU A 228 16.17 25.01 -14.02
C LEU A 228 17.44 24.57 -13.26
N ASN A 229 17.71 25.19 -12.10
CA ASN A 229 18.82 24.77 -11.23
C ASN A 229 18.58 23.37 -10.65
N SER A 230 17.34 23.02 -10.30
CA SER A 230 16.99 21.66 -9.85
C SER A 230 17.31 20.63 -10.93
N LEU A 231 16.90 20.87 -12.18
CA LEU A 231 17.23 20.00 -13.32
C LEU A 231 18.75 19.85 -13.50
N LYS A 232 19.48 20.97 -13.41
CA LYS A 232 20.94 20.96 -13.52
C LYS A 232 21.61 20.15 -12.41
N ASN A 233 21.17 20.33 -11.16
CA ASN A 233 21.69 19.59 -10.00
C ASN A 233 21.42 18.08 -10.11
N ARG A 234 20.33 17.70 -10.80
CA ARG A 234 19.97 16.31 -11.09
C ARG A 234 20.73 15.70 -12.28
N GLY A 235 21.61 16.46 -12.94
CA GLY A 235 22.53 15.94 -13.95
C GLY A 235 22.36 16.52 -15.35
N VAL A 236 21.29 17.30 -15.59
CA VAL A 236 21.08 17.95 -16.89
C VAL A 236 22.18 18.97 -17.15
N ARG A 237 22.79 18.91 -18.32
CA ARG A 237 23.82 19.83 -18.78
C ARG A 237 23.30 20.62 -19.97
N GLY A 238 23.82 21.83 -20.13
CA GLY A 238 23.66 22.55 -21.40
C GLY A 238 24.31 21.76 -22.51
N TYR A 239 23.71 21.81 -23.71
CA TYR A 239 24.31 21.21 -24.89
C TYR A 239 25.73 21.79 -25.09
N PRO A 240 26.77 20.97 -25.30
CA PRO A 240 28.14 21.44 -25.42
C PRO A 240 28.38 22.05 -26.81
N TYR A 241 27.75 23.19 -27.08
CA TYR A 241 28.22 24.12 -28.10
C TYR A 241 28.16 25.53 -27.51
N SER A 242 29.31 25.98 -27.01
CA SER A 242 29.74 27.35 -27.23
C SER A 242 29.72 27.58 -28.75
N LEU A 243 28.62 28.15 -29.25
CA LEU A 243 28.64 28.80 -30.55
C LEU A 243 29.41 30.11 -30.38
N LEU A 244 30.35 30.31 -31.31
CA LEU A 244 31.10 31.53 -31.59
C LEU A 244 30.23 32.79 -31.56
#